data_AF-A0AAE3DU74-F1
#
_entry.id   AF-A0AAE3DU74-F1
#
_cell.length_a   1.000
_cell.length_b   1.000
_cell.length_c   1.000
_cell.angle_alpha   90.00
_cell.angle_beta   90.00
_cell.angle_gamma   90.00
#
_symmetry.space_group_name_H-M   'P 1'
#
loop_
_entity.id
_entity.type
_entity.pdbx_description
1 polymer ?
#
loop_
_entity_poly.entity_id
_entity_poly.type
_entity_poly.pdbx_seq_one_letter_code
_entity_poly.pdbx_strand_id
1 'polypeptide(L)'
;MKMKKVVAMVSALAMVAGLCTSAAADEAATDSDLSEHVEITIGGINMGSSDTKEGWPNEVVQKLEDKFNVTLSLKTYDNESLNLDLSGGNTTDIVQVNDANIEGVVKGKHAVNLEDYKDIAPNIFSDNMNFRNELMKTYKSNGDDVQYFVTPRVTFDGAEANYGTVLNNGYIVRWDLYKEIGCPEINNDDDYIEALKKMKEIYPETEDGLPVYAMSAYNDSHLHAYFYKGCLAEGYINLEGGIYVQNVTTNELVPDLYDEGVEGDTPFWSGIKFYNKLYREGLLDPDCFITKSEDLKEKYDKGQYLGGSVNWYYGTYNGNQRAEDPETLKEYVTLPSYLGWGNEKNLGGWFGKYFFVSSHSENVERAVMILDYLQSEEFSRDIDSGVEGRWTTDDSGKPSLTADTVAMKTDGSRLDEWKASGIGEGDLSGMCGLDYYNVASDGGLIDLWYDEDMLDDSMTYAEKDMCSTLGIDIPSDTLKKRVEAGTSIDLGTGINAIQMGLPTTPKNIVRIDSNCEEITMSAIPSLVQAASDEEFEAAKADLIAQLKDAGAEESVEWWSNAWAEAKTTIEEMTK
;
A
#
# COMPACT_ATOMS: atom_id res chain seq x y z
N MET A 1 -12.28 22.29 -69.32
CA MET A 1 -12.15 23.65 -69.91
C MET A 1 -13.39 24.43 -69.50
N LYS A 2 -13.38 25.51 -68.71
CA LYS A 2 -12.41 26.60 -68.58
C LYS A 2 -12.13 26.94 -67.10
N MET A 3 -10.91 27.41 -66.93
CA MET A 3 -10.20 27.79 -65.71
C MET A 3 -10.53 29.21 -65.22
N LYS A 4 -10.26 29.41 -63.91
CA LYS A 4 -9.69 30.59 -63.23
C LYS A 4 -10.60 31.81 -62.99
N LYS A 5 -10.68 32.20 -61.71
CA LYS A 5 -9.93 33.37 -61.20
C LYS A 5 -9.68 33.25 -59.68
N VAL A 6 -8.40 33.16 -59.34
CA VAL A 6 -7.80 33.48 -58.05
C VAL A 6 -7.65 34.99 -57.98
N VAL A 7 -7.98 35.60 -56.85
CA VAL A 7 -7.43 36.90 -56.42
C VAL A 7 -7.06 36.78 -54.95
N ALA A 8 -5.76 36.81 -54.69
CA ALA A 8 -5.18 37.08 -53.38
C ALA A 8 -4.94 38.60 -53.25
N MET A 9 -5.14 39.15 -52.06
CA MET A 9 -4.51 40.41 -51.66
C MET A 9 -4.08 40.33 -50.20
N VAL A 10 -2.92 40.92 -49.96
CA VAL A 10 -1.96 40.71 -48.89
C VAL A 10 -1.97 41.93 -47.95
N SER A 11 -1.97 41.63 -46.64
CA SER A 11 -1.36 42.34 -45.50
C SER A 11 -1.75 43.77 -45.12
N ALA A 12 -2.12 43.94 -43.84
CA ALA A 12 -1.46 44.91 -42.94
C ALA A 12 -1.58 44.47 -41.47
N LEU A 13 -0.43 44.40 -40.79
CA LEU A 13 -0.27 44.17 -39.36
C LEU A 13 -0.92 45.27 -38.51
N ALA A 14 -1.48 44.89 -37.37
CA ALA A 14 -1.46 45.70 -36.15
C ALA A 14 -1.23 44.76 -34.95
N MET A 15 -0.04 44.84 -34.35
CA MET A 15 0.26 44.25 -33.04
C MET A 15 -0.52 45.00 -31.96
N VAL A 16 -1.26 44.29 -31.13
CA VAL A 16 -1.50 44.68 -29.74
C VAL A 16 -1.34 43.42 -28.90
N ALA A 17 -0.35 43.46 -28.01
CA ALA A 17 -0.09 42.46 -27.00
C ALA A 17 -1.22 42.43 -25.97
N GLY A 18 -1.66 41.22 -25.61
CA GLY A 18 -2.54 40.94 -24.49
C GLY A 18 -2.35 39.49 -24.09
N LEU A 19 -1.73 39.27 -22.94
CA LEU A 19 -1.63 37.98 -22.27
C LEU A 19 -3.03 37.40 -22.05
N CYS A 20 -3.22 36.11 -22.32
CA CYS A 20 -3.86 35.13 -21.43
C CYS A 20 -4.03 33.78 -22.14
N THR A 21 -3.90 32.73 -21.33
CA THR A 21 -4.42 31.35 -21.47
C THR A 21 -3.81 30.44 -22.53
N SER A 22 -2.93 29.56 -22.01
CA SER A 22 -2.64 28.22 -22.49
C SER A 22 -3.94 27.41 -22.65
N ALA A 23 -4.35 27.23 -23.90
CA ALA A 23 -5.30 26.20 -24.30
C ALA A 23 -4.66 25.48 -25.49
N ALA A 24 -3.88 24.44 -25.19
CA ALA A 24 -3.31 23.53 -26.18
C ALA A 24 -2.91 22.22 -25.48
N ALA A 25 -3.91 21.44 -25.07
CA ALA A 25 -3.83 20.00 -24.81
C ALA A 25 -5.25 19.45 -24.64
N ASP A 26 -6.10 19.60 -25.65
CA ASP A 26 -7.37 18.87 -25.71
C ASP A 26 -7.80 18.73 -27.18
N GLU A 27 -7.09 17.89 -27.92
CA GLU A 27 -7.56 17.42 -29.24
C GLU A 27 -6.77 16.17 -29.65
N ALA A 28 -7.11 15.03 -29.03
CA ALA A 28 -7.05 13.70 -29.64
C ALA A 28 -7.69 12.65 -28.71
N ALA A 29 -9.02 12.68 -28.59
CA ALA A 29 -9.80 11.48 -28.25
C ALA A 29 -10.68 11.17 -29.46
N THR A 30 -10.43 10.03 -30.10
CA THR A 30 -11.35 9.48 -31.10
C THR A 30 -12.70 9.22 -30.43
N ASP A 31 -13.78 9.69 -31.06
CA ASP A 31 -15.18 9.64 -30.61
C ASP A 31 -15.62 8.19 -30.31
N SER A 32 -15.32 7.72 -29.10
CA SER A 32 -15.74 6.42 -28.59
C SER A 32 -17.23 6.46 -28.24
N ASP A 33 -17.99 5.46 -28.68
CA ASP A 33 -19.44 5.44 -28.47
C ASP A 33 -19.81 5.15 -27.00
N LEU A 34 -20.17 6.21 -26.28
CA LEU A 34 -20.68 6.15 -24.91
C LEU A 34 -22.22 6.22 -24.84
N SER A 35 -22.92 6.09 -25.98
CA SER A 35 -24.38 6.27 -26.02
C SER A 35 -25.17 5.18 -25.30
N GLU A 36 -24.62 3.97 -25.22
CA GLU A 36 -25.20 2.86 -24.46
C GLU A 36 -24.65 2.82 -23.03
N HIS A 37 -25.57 2.67 -22.07
CA HIS A 37 -25.24 2.43 -20.67
C HIS A 37 -24.92 0.95 -20.47
N VAL A 38 -23.76 0.66 -19.89
CA VAL A 38 -23.29 -0.73 -19.71
C VAL A 38 -22.86 -0.99 -18.26
N GLU A 39 -22.91 -2.25 -17.85
CA GLU A 39 -22.35 -2.70 -16.57
C GLU A 39 -20.86 -3.02 -16.75
N ILE A 40 -20.02 -2.55 -15.83
CA ILE A 40 -18.59 -2.86 -15.79
C ILE A 40 -18.24 -3.46 -14.43
N THR A 41 -17.50 -4.57 -14.47
CA THR A 41 -17.06 -5.31 -13.29
C THR A 41 -15.54 -5.27 -13.16
N ILE A 42 -15.05 -5.03 -11.94
CA ILE A 42 -13.63 -5.18 -11.59
C ILE A 42 -13.52 -6.23 -10.49
N GLY A 43 -12.63 -7.21 -10.63
CA GLY A 43 -12.45 -8.23 -9.59
C GLY A 43 -10.99 -8.60 -9.32
N GLY A 44 -10.70 -9.03 -8.09
CA GLY A 44 -9.33 -9.36 -7.66
C GLY A 44 -9.25 -10.23 -6.41
N ILE A 45 -8.08 -10.87 -6.19
CA ILE A 45 -7.84 -11.82 -5.10
C ILE A 45 -7.73 -11.14 -3.71
N ASN A 46 -7.44 -9.83 -3.69
CA ASN A 46 -7.31 -9.03 -2.47
C ASN A 46 -8.24 -7.80 -2.48
N MET A 47 -9.41 -7.96 -3.11
CA MET A 47 -10.38 -6.88 -3.27
C MET A 47 -11.69 -7.16 -2.52
N GLY A 48 -12.29 -6.13 -1.95
CA GLY A 48 -13.64 -6.19 -1.40
C GLY A 48 -14.73 -6.19 -2.47
N SER A 49 -15.93 -6.63 -2.09
CA SER A 49 -17.13 -6.55 -2.94
C SER A 49 -17.87 -5.24 -2.71
N SER A 50 -18.37 -4.62 -3.79
CA SER A 50 -19.22 -3.42 -3.71
C SER A 50 -20.48 -3.65 -2.88
N ASP A 51 -21.03 -4.87 -2.88
CA ASP A 51 -22.25 -5.23 -2.13
C ASP A 51 -22.06 -5.13 -0.61
N THR A 52 -20.82 -5.20 -0.15
CA THR A 52 -20.45 -5.17 1.28
C THR A 52 -19.87 -3.84 1.72
N LYS A 53 -19.70 -2.89 0.81
CA LYS A 53 -19.07 -1.60 1.07
C LYS A 53 -20.09 -0.56 1.52
N GLU A 54 -19.89 -0.05 2.73
CA GLU A 54 -20.61 1.14 3.18
C GLU A 54 -20.26 2.34 2.30
N GLY A 55 -21.26 3.14 1.93
CA GLY A 55 -21.07 4.33 1.10
C GLY A 55 -20.92 4.07 -0.41
N TRP A 56 -21.13 2.83 -0.89
CA TRP A 56 -21.11 2.54 -2.33
C TRP A 56 -22.48 2.78 -3.01
N PRO A 57 -22.55 3.44 -4.19
CA PRO A 57 -21.46 4.15 -4.87
C PRO A 57 -21.15 5.49 -4.16
N ASN A 58 -19.86 5.78 -3.97
CA ASN A 58 -19.37 7.04 -3.41
C ASN A 58 -19.20 8.11 -4.50
N GLU A 59 -18.87 9.34 -4.13
CA GLU A 59 -18.72 10.47 -5.08
C GLU A 59 -17.70 10.19 -6.20
N VAL A 60 -16.59 9.53 -5.88
CA VAL A 60 -15.57 9.15 -6.88
C VAL A 60 -16.11 8.12 -7.88
N VAL A 61 -16.84 7.12 -7.39
CA VAL A 61 -17.51 6.11 -8.24
C VAL A 61 -18.57 6.76 -9.12
N GLN A 62 -19.40 7.63 -8.55
CA GLN A 62 -20.45 8.35 -9.30
C GLN A 62 -19.84 9.20 -10.42
N LYS A 63 -18.73 9.90 -10.17
CA LYS A 63 -18.01 10.66 -11.20
C LYS A 63 -17.52 9.75 -12.33
N LEU A 64 -16.98 8.58 -12.01
CA LEU A 64 -16.55 7.58 -13.00
C LEU A 64 -17.74 7.03 -13.80
N GLU A 65 -18.81 6.63 -13.11
CA GLU A 65 -20.05 6.12 -13.71
C GLU A 65 -20.67 7.13 -14.69
N ASP A 66 -20.76 8.39 -14.30
CA ASP A 66 -21.25 9.49 -15.14
C ASP A 66 -20.33 9.72 -16.36
N LYS A 67 -19.01 9.72 -16.15
CA LYS A 67 -18.01 9.97 -17.19
C LYS A 67 -18.05 8.92 -18.30
N PHE A 68 -18.21 7.65 -17.93
CA PHE A 68 -18.20 6.54 -18.87
C PHE A 68 -19.60 6.03 -19.22
N ASN A 69 -20.66 6.60 -18.66
CA ASN A 69 -22.04 6.10 -18.78
C ASN A 69 -22.12 4.60 -18.46
N VAL A 70 -21.69 4.24 -17.24
CA VAL A 70 -21.67 2.84 -16.76
C VAL A 70 -22.25 2.72 -15.35
N THR A 71 -22.55 1.49 -14.95
CA THR A 71 -22.65 1.12 -13.52
C THR A 71 -21.43 0.26 -13.18
N LEU A 72 -20.71 0.62 -12.11
CA LEU A 72 -19.50 -0.05 -11.67
C LEU A 72 -19.77 -0.97 -10.48
N SER A 73 -19.26 -2.20 -10.55
CA SER A 73 -19.29 -3.14 -9.41
C SER A 73 -17.95 -3.81 -9.18
N LEU A 74 -17.67 -4.13 -7.92
CA LEU A 74 -16.46 -4.81 -7.49
C LEU A 74 -16.76 -6.23 -7.03
N LYS A 75 -15.89 -7.18 -7.41
CA LYS A 75 -16.03 -8.60 -7.07
C LYS A 75 -14.78 -9.13 -6.37
N THR A 76 -14.97 -9.74 -5.21
CA THR A 76 -13.92 -10.52 -4.54
C THR A 76 -13.69 -11.84 -5.27
N TYR A 77 -12.42 -12.17 -5.49
CA TYR A 77 -11.96 -13.49 -5.86
C TYR A 77 -11.13 -14.12 -4.75
N ASP A 78 -11.14 -15.45 -4.71
CA ASP A 78 -10.03 -16.23 -4.18
C ASP A 78 -9.32 -16.94 -5.35
N ASN A 79 -8.22 -17.64 -5.05
CA ASN A 79 -7.49 -18.37 -6.08
C ASN A 79 -8.33 -19.44 -6.80
N GLU A 80 -9.27 -20.10 -6.13
CA GLU A 80 -10.06 -21.17 -6.74
C GLU A 80 -11.12 -20.61 -7.70
N SER A 81 -11.88 -19.61 -7.23
CA SER A 81 -12.91 -18.92 -8.00
C SER A 81 -12.34 -18.14 -9.18
N LEU A 82 -11.18 -17.49 -9.03
CA LEU A 82 -10.51 -16.83 -10.15
C LEU A 82 -10.08 -17.84 -11.21
N ASN A 83 -9.44 -18.94 -10.82
CA ASN A 83 -8.98 -19.97 -11.76
C ASN A 83 -10.14 -20.64 -12.49
N LEU A 84 -11.28 -20.82 -11.81
CA LEU A 84 -12.51 -21.32 -12.43
C LEU A 84 -13.05 -20.35 -13.48
N ASP A 85 -13.13 -19.05 -13.16
CA ASP A 85 -13.64 -18.03 -14.07
C ASP A 85 -12.70 -17.81 -15.27
N LEU A 86 -11.38 -17.82 -15.06
CA LEU A 86 -10.39 -17.83 -16.14
C LEU A 86 -10.62 -19.02 -17.08
N SER A 87 -10.69 -20.24 -16.52
CA SER A 87 -10.89 -21.47 -17.31
C SER A 87 -12.23 -21.49 -18.05
N GLY A 88 -13.26 -20.85 -17.47
CA GLY A 88 -14.60 -20.76 -18.03
C GLY A 88 -14.81 -19.61 -19.01
N GLY A 89 -13.89 -18.64 -19.07
CA GLY A 89 -14.08 -17.39 -19.82
C GLY A 89 -15.16 -16.49 -19.21
N ASN A 90 -15.40 -16.58 -17.90
CA ASN A 90 -16.46 -15.87 -17.18
C ASN A 90 -15.88 -14.86 -16.16
N THR A 91 -14.68 -14.33 -16.42
CA THR A 91 -14.06 -13.33 -15.55
C THR A 91 -14.85 -12.01 -15.56
N THR A 92 -14.54 -11.14 -14.60
CA THR A 92 -14.90 -9.72 -14.68
C THR A 92 -14.26 -9.04 -15.90
N ASP A 93 -14.73 -7.84 -16.23
CA ASP A 93 -14.26 -7.05 -17.37
C ASP A 93 -12.80 -6.59 -17.17
N ILE A 94 -12.49 -6.13 -15.97
CA ILE A 94 -11.12 -5.84 -15.52
C ILE A 94 -10.80 -6.82 -14.39
N VAL A 95 -9.62 -7.41 -14.42
CA VAL A 95 -9.21 -8.43 -13.46
C VAL A 95 -7.85 -8.07 -12.87
N GLN A 96 -7.77 -8.03 -11.54
CA GLN A 96 -6.52 -8.00 -10.79
C GLN A 96 -6.07 -9.42 -10.48
N VAL A 97 -4.80 -9.70 -10.76
CA VAL A 97 -4.16 -10.98 -10.46
C VAL A 97 -2.82 -10.79 -9.77
N ASN A 98 -2.31 -11.88 -9.19
CA ASN A 98 -0.99 -11.94 -8.59
C ASN A 98 0.00 -12.59 -9.59
N ASP A 99 1.31 -12.55 -9.28
CA ASP A 99 2.37 -13.09 -10.14
C ASP A 99 2.10 -14.55 -10.58
N ALA A 100 1.58 -15.38 -9.68
CA ALA A 100 1.31 -16.80 -9.94
C ALA A 100 0.30 -17.04 -11.07
N ASN A 101 -0.55 -16.07 -11.41
CA ASN A 101 -1.57 -16.20 -12.43
C ASN A 101 -1.11 -15.72 -13.82
N ILE A 102 -0.05 -14.91 -13.91
CA ILE A 102 0.35 -14.20 -15.14
C ILE A 102 0.59 -15.18 -16.30
N GLU A 103 1.33 -16.26 -16.07
CA GLU A 103 1.61 -17.27 -17.10
C GLU A 103 0.31 -17.89 -17.63
N GLY A 104 -0.65 -18.19 -16.74
CA GLY A 104 -1.95 -18.75 -17.08
C GLY A 104 -2.81 -17.77 -17.88
N VAL A 105 -2.85 -16.50 -17.46
CA VAL A 105 -3.58 -15.42 -18.15
C VAL A 105 -3.07 -15.25 -19.59
N VAL A 106 -1.75 -15.14 -19.78
CA VAL A 106 -1.15 -14.89 -21.10
C VAL A 106 -1.28 -16.13 -22.01
N LYS A 107 -0.91 -17.33 -21.52
CA LYS A 107 -1.01 -18.56 -22.34
C LYS A 107 -2.44 -18.93 -22.68
N GLY A 108 -3.38 -18.68 -21.77
CA GLY A 108 -4.81 -18.85 -21.98
C GLY A 108 -5.44 -17.76 -22.85
N LYS A 109 -4.69 -16.70 -23.18
CA LYS A 109 -5.15 -15.53 -23.94
C LYS A 109 -6.36 -14.85 -23.29
N HIS A 110 -6.32 -14.70 -21.97
CA HIS A 110 -7.39 -14.07 -21.20
C HIS A 110 -7.29 -12.54 -21.18
N ALA A 111 -6.12 -11.98 -21.50
CA ALA A 111 -5.89 -10.53 -21.55
C ALA A 111 -5.86 -10.00 -22.99
N VAL A 112 -6.43 -8.81 -23.20
CA VAL A 112 -6.27 -8.07 -24.45
C VAL A 112 -4.87 -7.45 -24.56
N ASN A 113 -4.38 -7.28 -25.79
CA ASN A 113 -3.21 -6.45 -26.04
C ASN A 113 -3.59 -4.97 -25.87
N LEU A 114 -3.12 -4.32 -24.81
CA LEU A 114 -3.46 -2.91 -24.55
C LEU A 114 -2.89 -1.97 -25.62
N GLU A 115 -1.85 -2.38 -26.36
CA GLU A 115 -1.25 -1.57 -27.41
C GLU A 115 -2.17 -1.35 -28.60
N ASP A 116 -3.16 -2.23 -28.81
CA ASP A 116 -4.17 -2.09 -29.86
C ASP A 116 -5.18 -0.97 -29.55
N TYR A 117 -5.15 -0.42 -28.32
CA TYR A 117 -6.07 0.58 -27.80
C TYR A 117 -5.40 1.90 -27.41
N LYS A 118 -4.17 2.17 -27.87
CA LYS A 118 -3.41 3.40 -27.54
C LYS A 118 -4.19 4.69 -27.77
N ASP A 119 -5.05 4.72 -28.79
CA ASP A 119 -5.87 5.89 -29.13
C ASP A 119 -6.92 6.24 -28.07
N ILE A 120 -7.31 5.28 -27.22
CA ILE A 120 -8.29 5.43 -26.13
C ILE A 120 -7.69 5.16 -24.75
N ALA A 121 -6.38 4.89 -24.67
CA ALA A 121 -5.67 4.60 -23.44
C ALA A 121 -4.40 5.48 -23.25
N PRO A 122 -4.50 6.81 -23.36
CA PRO A 122 -3.33 7.68 -23.32
C PRO A 122 -2.59 7.70 -21.98
N ASN A 123 -3.26 7.47 -20.85
CA ASN A 123 -2.64 7.55 -19.53
C ASN A 123 -1.74 6.35 -19.26
N ILE A 124 -2.18 5.14 -19.65
CA ILE A 124 -1.38 3.90 -19.59
C ILE A 124 -0.08 4.05 -20.36
N PHE A 125 -0.11 4.73 -21.51
CA PHE A 125 1.05 4.92 -22.40
C PHE A 125 1.68 6.31 -22.29
N SER A 126 1.44 7.03 -21.19
CA SER A 126 2.11 8.30 -20.91
C SER A 126 3.61 8.11 -20.65
N ASP A 127 4.40 9.17 -20.85
CA ASP A 127 5.87 9.09 -20.68
C ASP A 127 6.26 8.67 -19.26
N ASN A 128 5.50 9.10 -18.26
CA ASN A 128 5.70 8.74 -16.85
C ASN A 128 5.51 7.23 -16.57
N MET A 129 4.77 6.52 -17.42
CA MET A 129 4.50 5.08 -17.26
C MET A 129 5.49 4.20 -18.04
N ASN A 130 6.44 4.78 -18.79
CA ASN A 130 7.34 4.03 -19.68
C ASN A 130 8.15 2.96 -18.93
N PHE A 131 8.74 3.28 -17.77
CA PHE A 131 9.50 2.30 -17.00
C PHE A 131 8.64 1.11 -16.60
N ARG A 132 7.45 1.36 -16.02
CA ARG A 132 6.49 0.32 -15.65
C ARG A 132 6.07 -0.50 -16.85
N ASN A 133 5.81 0.12 -18.00
CA ASN A 133 5.40 -0.58 -19.20
C ASN A 133 6.50 -1.50 -19.74
N GLU A 134 7.74 -1.01 -19.85
CA GLU A 134 8.87 -1.82 -20.29
C GLU A 134 9.15 -2.99 -19.32
N LEU A 135 8.98 -2.77 -18.02
CA LEU A 135 9.05 -3.81 -17.00
C LEU A 135 7.97 -4.89 -17.22
N MET A 136 6.71 -4.49 -17.44
CA MET A 136 5.60 -5.42 -17.69
C MET A 136 5.80 -6.20 -19.00
N LYS A 137 6.23 -5.52 -20.07
CA LYS A 137 6.54 -6.17 -21.35
C LYS A 137 7.69 -7.16 -21.24
N THR A 138 8.73 -6.83 -20.48
CA THR A 138 9.90 -7.70 -20.33
C THR A 138 9.61 -8.93 -19.48
N TYR A 139 8.94 -8.76 -18.32
CA TYR A 139 8.84 -9.82 -17.32
C TYR A 139 7.44 -10.44 -17.21
N LYS A 140 6.38 -9.71 -17.56
CA LYS A 140 4.99 -10.12 -17.33
C LYS A 140 4.23 -10.44 -18.61
N SER A 141 4.91 -10.49 -19.76
CA SER A 141 4.33 -10.86 -21.06
C SER A 141 4.55 -12.32 -21.47
N ASN A 142 5.20 -13.14 -20.62
CA ASN A 142 5.62 -14.50 -20.97
C ASN A 142 6.45 -14.56 -22.27
N GLY A 143 7.25 -13.52 -22.53
CA GLY A 143 8.18 -13.43 -23.66
C GLY A 143 7.58 -12.87 -24.95
N ASP A 144 6.32 -12.43 -24.94
CA ASP A 144 5.64 -11.87 -26.12
C ASP A 144 6.05 -10.42 -26.40
N ASP A 145 6.67 -9.72 -25.44
CA ASP A 145 7.02 -8.28 -25.51
C ASP A 145 5.78 -7.38 -25.78
N VAL A 146 4.67 -7.70 -25.10
CA VAL A 146 3.36 -7.04 -25.26
C VAL A 146 2.86 -6.49 -23.91
N GLN A 147 2.27 -5.30 -23.93
CA GLN A 147 1.61 -4.70 -22.77
C GLN A 147 0.24 -5.35 -22.48
N TYR A 148 0.21 -6.36 -21.60
CA TYR A 148 -1.04 -6.99 -21.13
C TYR A 148 -1.55 -6.44 -19.79
N PHE A 149 -0.64 -6.00 -18.93
CA PHE A 149 -0.93 -5.68 -17.53
C PHE A 149 -0.54 -4.25 -17.18
N VAL A 150 -1.22 -3.66 -16.21
CA VAL A 150 -0.82 -2.41 -15.56
C VAL A 150 -0.76 -2.63 -14.05
N THR A 151 -0.05 -1.76 -13.34
CA THR A 151 0.13 -1.81 -11.88
C THR A 151 -0.18 -0.44 -11.28
N PRO A 152 -0.71 -0.39 -10.05
CA PRO A 152 -1.07 0.85 -9.39
C PRO A 152 0.15 1.49 -8.70
N ARG A 153 0.02 2.75 -8.29
CA ARG A 153 0.95 3.48 -7.42
C ARG A 153 2.36 3.56 -7.98
N VAL A 154 2.47 3.89 -9.27
CA VAL A 154 3.73 4.14 -9.95
C VAL A 154 4.31 5.47 -9.48
N THR A 155 5.51 5.43 -8.91
CA THR A 155 6.33 6.62 -8.63
C THR A 155 7.18 6.96 -9.86
N PHE A 156 7.24 8.22 -10.26
CA PHE A 156 8.07 8.67 -11.38
C PHE A 156 8.98 9.86 -11.01
N ASP A 157 9.82 10.28 -11.95
CA ASP A 157 10.77 11.38 -11.77
C ASP A 157 10.07 12.68 -11.37
N GLY A 158 10.55 13.30 -10.29
CA GLY A 158 9.98 14.54 -9.75
C GLY A 158 9.03 14.33 -8.57
N ALA A 159 8.73 13.09 -8.18
CA ALA A 159 8.07 12.82 -6.89
C ALA A 159 8.86 13.41 -5.72
N GLU A 160 8.15 14.00 -4.76
CA GLU A 160 8.77 14.63 -3.59
C GLU A 160 8.88 13.64 -2.44
N ALA A 161 9.97 13.72 -1.67
CA ALA A 161 10.07 12.93 -0.45
C ALA A 161 9.11 13.48 0.62
N ASN A 162 8.27 12.63 1.17
CA ASN A 162 7.27 12.96 2.17
C ASN A 162 7.12 11.85 3.22
N TYR A 163 6.83 12.23 4.46
CA TYR A 163 6.64 11.29 5.57
C TYR A 163 5.21 11.34 6.15
N GLY A 164 4.33 12.15 5.54
CA GLY A 164 2.98 12.43 6.02
C GLY A 164 2.95 13.09 7.38
N THR A 165 1.75 13.12 7.96
CA THR A 165 1.54 13.63 9.31
C THR A 165 1.94 12.57 10.34
N VAL A 166 1.39 11.37 10.18
CA VAL A 166 1.67 10.20 11.01
C VAL A 166 2.23 9.08 10.14
N LEU A 167 3.15 8.32 10.70
CA LEU A 167 3.65 7.12 10.04
C LEU A 167 2.64 5.98 10.18
N ASN A 168 2.54 5.17 9.13
CA ASN A 168 1.64 4.00 9.12
C ASN A 168 2.12 2.86 10.03
N ASN A 169 3.35 2.95 10.52
CA ASN A 169 4.00 1.97 11.36
C ASN A 169 4.92 2.64 12.38
N GLY A 170 5.22 1.89 13.42
CA GLY A 170 5.99 2.33 14.57
C GLY A 170 5.38 1.77 15.85
N TYR A 171 5.92 2.16 17.00
CA TYR A 171 5.29 1.80 18.27
C TYR A 171 4.00 2.59 18.43
N ILE A 172 2.89 1.87 18.58
CA ILE A 172 1.59 2.47 18.80
C ILE A 172 1.19 2.30 20.26
N VAL A 173 0.55 3.33 20.80
CA VAL A 173 0.00 3.31 22.16
C VAL A 173 -1.40 3.87 22.18
N ARG A 174 -2.21 3.40 23.13
CA ARG A 174 -3.36 4.15 23.65
C ARG A 174 -2.86 5.44 24.31
N TRP A 175 -3.06 6.56 23.63
CA TRP A 175 -2.44 7.85 23.99
C TRP A 175 -2.82 8.31 25.40
N ASP A 176 -4.10 8.21 25.75
CA ASP A 176 -4.62 8.53 27.08
C ASP A 176 -3.86 7.79 28.20
N LEU A 177 -3.67 6.48 28.03
CA LEU A 177 -2.99 5.63 29.01
C LEU A 177 -1.48 5.88 29.05
N TYR A 178 -0.86 6.05 27.88
CA TYR A 178 0.57 6.35 27.78
C TYR A 178 0.91 7.70 28.42
N LYS A 179 0.03 8.69 28.25
CA LYS A 179 0.14 10.00 28.90
C LYS A 179 0.00 9.90 30.41
N GLU A 180 -0.93 9.07 30.90
CA GLU A 180 -1.13 8.87 32.34
C GLU A 180 0.10 8.25 33.03
N ILE A 181 0.82 7.33 32.37
CA ILE A 181 2.08 6.77 32.89
C ILE A 181 3.29 7.72 32.74
N GLY A 182 3.08 8.92 32.22
CA GLY A 182 4.08 9.98 32.13
C GLY A 182 4.92 10.00 30.86
N CYS A 183 4.44 9.40 29.76
CA CYS A 183 5.11 9.39 28.45
C CYS A 183 6.59 8.95 28.50
N PRO A 184 6.93 7.78 29.07
CA PRO A 184 8.32 7.33 29.14
C PRO A 184 8.93 7.19 27.75
N GLU A 185 10.15 7.68 27.52
CA GLU A 185 10.81 7.58 26.22
C GLU A 185 10.95 6.11 25.75
N ILE A 186 10.63 5.85 24.48
CA ILE A 186 10.73 4.51 23.86
C ILE A 186 11.78 4.55 22.76
N ASN A 187 12.93 3.91 22.97
CA ASN A 187 14.01 3.82 21.97
C ASN A 187 14.16 2.44 21.33
N ASN A 188 13.54 1.41 21.91
CA ASN A 188 13.68 0.02 21.50
C ASN A 188 12.50 -0.81 22.05
N ASP A 189 12.48 -2.10 21.70
CA ASP A 189 11.42 -3.02 22.09
C ASP A 189 11.28 -3.17 23.61
N ASP A 190 12.37 -3.12 24.37
CA ASP A 190 12.33 -3.28 25.83
C ASP A 190 11.67 -2.07 26.50
N ASP A 191 11.99 -0.86 26.04
CA ASP A 191 11.32 0.36 26.53
C ASP A 191 9.82 0.34 26.22
N TYR A 192 9.46 -0.14 25.02
CA TYR A 192 8.06 -0.26 24.60
C TYR A 192 7.29 -1.28 25.45
N ILE A 193 7.87 -2.45 25.67
CA ILE A 193 7.29 -3.52 26.51
C ILE A 193 7.07 -3.02 27.94
N GLU A 194 8.02 -2.28 28.51
CA GLU A 194 7.89 -1.70 29.85
C GLU A 194 6.81 -0.62 29.92
N ALA A 195 6.62 0.18 28.87
CA ALA A 195 5.52 1.14 28.78
C ALA A 195 4.15 0.42 28.71
N LEU A 196 4.02 -0.60 27.85
CA LEU A 196 2.81 -1.42 27.72
C LEU A 196 2.44 -2.10 29.05
N LYS A 197 3.43 -2.57 29.79
CA LYS A 197 3.25 -3.17 31.12
C LYS A 197 2.66 -2.17 32.11
N LYS A 198 3.21 -0.96 32.20
CA LYS A 198 2.67 0.10 33.06
C LYS A 198 1.26 0.52 32.65
N MET A 199 0.97 0.58 31.35
CA MET A 199 -0.37 0.86 30.84
C MET A 199 -1.36 -0.24 31.25
N LYS A 200 -0.96 -1.51 31.20
CA LYS A 200 -1.79 -2.63 31.65
C LYS A 200 -2.07 -2.60 33.15
N GLU A 201 -1.12 -2.14 33.96
CA GLU A 201 -1.32 -2.01 35.42
C GLU A 201 -2.43 -1.00 35.78
N ILE A 202 -2.58 0.08 34.98
CA ILE A 202 -3.61 1.10 35.21
C ILE A 202 -4.93 0.81 34.49
N TYR A 203 -4.89 0.04 33.39
CA TYR A 203 -6.07 -0.34 32.60
C TYR A 203 -6.08 -1.86 32.32
N PRO A 204 -6.35 -2.70 33.33
CA PRO A 204 -6.31 -4.16 33.19
C PRO A 204 -7.57 -4.75 32.54
N GLU A 205 -8.68 -4.02 32.57
CA GLU A 205 -9.98 -4.42 32.01
C GLU A 205 -10.64 -3.20 31.35
N THR A 206 -11.41 -3.42 30.30
CA THR A 206 -12.19 -2.37 29.65
C THR A 206 -13.36 -1.93 30.53
N GLU A 207 -14.05 -0.84 30.15
CA GLU A 207 -15.25 -0.36 30.84
C GLU A 207 -16.37 -1.42 30.93
N ASP A 208 -16.40 -2.37 29.99
CA ASP A 208 -17.33 -3.51 29.95
C ASP A 208 -16.83 -4.76 30.72
N GLY A 209 -15.67 -4.66 31.38
CA GLY A 209 -15.07 -5.75 32.15
C GLY A 209 -14.41 -6.83 31.29
N LEU A 210 -14.03 -6.51 30.05
CA LEU A 210 -13.28 -7.42 29.19
C LEU A 210 -11.78 -7.34 29.54
N PRO A 211 -11.03 -8.46 29.53
CA PRO A 211 -9.60 -8.42 29.80
C PRO A 211 -8.84 -7.64 28.72
N VAL A 212 -7.82 -6.90 29.16
CA VAL A 212 -6.93 -6.12 28.31
C VAL A 212 -5.57 -6.80 28.16
N TYR A 213 -5.04 -6.77 26.94
CA TYR A 213 -3.72 -7.26 26.56
C TYR A 213 -2.90 -6.11 25.95
N ALA A 214 -1.59 -6.28 25.82
CA ALA A 214 -0.79 -5.29 25.13
C ALA A 214 -1.13 -5.28 23.64
N MET A 215 -1.06 -6.45 23.01
CA MET A 215 -1.34 -6.68 21.59
C MET A 215 -1.47 -8.18 21.30
N SER A 216 -1.72 -8.53 20.04
CA SER A 216 -1.73 -9.90 19.52
C SER A 216 -1.00 -10.01 18.17
N ALA A 217 -0.76 -11.25 17.73
CA ALA A 217 -0.40 -11.59 16.35
C ALA A 217 -1.68 -11.96 15.56
N TYR A 218 -1.54 -12.22 14.25
CA TYR A 218 -2.61 -12.73 13.38
C TYR A 218 -2.07 -13.83 12.46
N ASN A 219 -2.92 -14.77 12.07
CA ASN A 219 -2.48 -16.04 11.45
C ASN A 219 -3.17 -16.35 10.12
N ASP A 220 -4.00 -15.43 9.61
CA ASP A 220 -4.64 -15.51 8.28
C ASP A 220 -3.80 -14.87 7.16
N SER A 221 -2.55 -14.52 7.47
CA SER A 221 -1.57 -13.97 6.53
C SER A 221 -0.21 -14.67 6.69
N HIS A 222 -0.25 -15.98 6.96
CA HIS A 222 0.95 -16.82 7.06
C HIS A 222 2.00 -16.25 8.05
N LEU A 223 3.25 -16.06 7.62
CA LEU A 223 4.33 -15.54 8.43
C LEU A 223 4.32 -14.01 8.61
N HIS A 224 3.41 -13.29 7.95
CA HIS A 224 3.43 -11.82 7.87
C HIS A 224 3.52 -11.16 9.24
N ALA A 225 2.70 -11.59 10.20
CA ALA A 225 2.73 -11.05 11.57
C ALA A 225 4.09 -11.17 12.27
N TYR A 226 4.95 -12.10 11.86
CA TYR A 226 6.17 -12.46 12.57
C TYR A 226 7.44 -11.83 11.98
N PHE A 227 7.44 -11.41 10.72
CA PHE A 227 8.61 -10.73 10.11
C PHE A 227 8.38 -9.24 9.85
N TYR A 228 7.15 -8.81 9.59
CA TYR A 228 6.89 -7.45 9.08
C TYR A 228 7.38 -6.35 10.04
N LYS A 229 7.24 -6.56 11.35
CA LYS A 229 7.75 -5.63 12.38
C LYS A 229 9.26 -5.45 12.25
N GLY A 230 9.98 -6.52 11.97
CA GLY A 230 11.42 -6.48 11.71
C GLY A 230 11.74 -5.71 10.43
N CYS A 231 10.98 -5.91 9.35
CA CYS A 231 11.19 -5.18 8.11
C CYS A 231 11.07 -3.65 8.31
N LEU A 232 10.01 -3.24 8.99
CA LEU A 232 9.69 -1.84 9.24
C LEU A 232 10.69 -1.15 10.19
N ALA A 233 11.34 -1.91 11.07
CA ALA A 233 12.30 -1.39 12.04
C ALA A 233 13.76 -1.50 11.58
N GLU A 234 14.12 -2.45 10.71
CA GLU A 234 15.52 -2.83 10.50
C GLU A 234 16.04 -2.51 9.10
N GLY A 235 15.25 -1.82 8.28
CA GLY A 235 15.66 -1.41 6.95
C GLY A 235 15.57 -2.51 5.92
N TYR A 236 14.48 -3.29 5.98
CA TYR A 236 14.21 -4.33 5.01
C TYR A 236 12.83 -4.14 4.37
N ILE A 237 12.74 -4.51 3.08
CA ILE A 237 11.49 -4.65 2.35
C ILE A 237 11.16 -6.13 2.30
N ASN A 238 9.91 -6.49 2.62
CA ASN A 238 9.48 -7.87 2.53
C ASN A 238 9.31 -8.32 1.07
N LEU A 239 9.56 -9.60 0.82
CA LEU A 239 9.07 -10.29 -0.37
C LEU A 239 7.86 -11.16 0.03
N GLU A 240 6.98 -11.46 -0.93
CA GLU A 240 5.78 -12.27 -0.70
C GLU A 240 6.13 -13.61 -0.01
N GLY A 241 5.37 -13.99 1.02
CA GLY A 241 5.59 -15.21 1.83
C GLY A 241 6.58 -15.09 3.00
N GLY A 242 7.44 -14.06 3.05
CA GLY A 242 8.28 -13.79 4.23
C GLY A 242 9.49 -14.71 4.43
N ILE A 243 9.89 -15.44 3.38
CA ILE A 243 11.06 -16.33 3.45
C ILE A 243 12.35 -15.55 3.18
N TYR A 244 12.25 -14.47 2.41
CA TYR A 244 13.35 -13.59 2.03
C TYR A 244 12.95 -12.14 2.20
N VAL A 245 13.94 -11.30 2.44
CA VAL A 245 13.78 -9.85 2.56
C VAL A 245 14.87 -9.13 1.77
N GLN A 246 14.54 -7.95 1.27
CA GLN A 246 15.48 -7.07 0.57
C GLN A 246 16.03 -6.06 1.56
N ASN A 247 17.35 -6.00 1.71
CA ASN A 247 17.98 -4.93 2.45
C ASN A 247 17.82 -3.61 1.68
N VAL A 248 17.22 -2.59 2.31
CA VAL A 248 16.86 -1.32 1.65
C VAL A 248 18.08 -0.57 1.13
N THR A 249 19.18 -0.57 1.89
CA THR A 249 20.37 0.21 1.56
C THR A 249 21.20 -0.44 0.47
N THR A 250 21.39 -1.76 0.55
CA THR A 250 22.26 -2.50 -0.37
C THR A 250 21.52 -3.09 -1.55
N ASN A 251 20.19 -3.19 -1.47
CA ASN A 251 19.33 -3.93 -2.40
C ASN A 251 19.75 -5.40 -2.56
N GLU A 252 20.41 -5.99 -1.56
CA GLU A 252 20.73 -7.41 -1.53
C GLU A 252 19.57 -8.22 -0.94
N LEU A 253 19.40 -9.45 -1.43
CA LEU A 253 18.46 -10.41 -0.87
C LEU A 253 19.07 -11.09 0.35
N VAL A 254 18.30 -11.20 1.42
CA VAL A 254 18.68 -11.87 2.67
C VAL A 254 17.66 -12.97 2.96
N PRO A 255 18.09 -14.21 3.27
CA PRO A 255 17.19 -15.24 3.78
C PRO A 255 16.71 -14.86 5.17
N ASP A 256 15.40 -14.75 5.36
CA ASP A 256 14.79 -14.25 6.59
C ASP A 256 14.61 -15.36 7.63
N LEU A 257 14.23 -16.56 7.20
CA LEU A 257 14.01 -17.71 8.08
C LEU A 257 15.30 -18.51 8.32
N TYR A 258 15.96 -18.89 7.23
CA TYR A 258 17.20 -19.68 7.25
C TYR A 258 18.43 -18.75 7.30
N ASP A 259 18.68 -18.19 8.48
CA ASP A 259 19.68 -17.15 8.71
C ASP A 259 21.12 -17.67 8.87
N GLU A 260 21.43 -18.89 8.42
CA GLU A 260 22.79 -19.43 8.49
C GLU A 260 23.78 -18.56 7.69
N GLY A 261 24.72 -17.92 8.39
CA GLY A 261 25.73 -17.06 7.78
C GLY A 261 25.28 -15.62 7.54
N VAL A 262 24.06 -15.25 7.97
CA VAL A 262 23.60 -13.86 8.03
C VAL A 262 24.14 -13.22 9.32
N GLU A 263 24.61 -11.97 9.23
CA GLU A 263 25.05 -11.20 10.40
C GLU A 263 23.87 -10.47 11.03
N GLY A 264 23.71 -10.59 12.35
CA GLY A 264 22.62 -9.96 13.09
C GLY A 264 21.34 -10.79 13.07
N ASP A 265 20.28 -10.22 13.64
CA ASP A 265 18.94 -10.80 13.54
C ASP A 265 18.30 -10.37 12.21
N THR A 266 17.64 -11.32 11.56
CA THR A 266 16.77 -11.03 10.41
C THR A 266 15.41 -10.53 10.91
N PRO A 267 14.60 -9.89 10.03
CA PRO A 267 13.25 -9.43 10.38
C PRO A 267 12.36 -10.46 11.09
N PHE A 268 12.32 -11.70 10.62
CA PHE A 268 11.59 -12.80 11.26
C PHE A 268 12.10 -13.08 12.68
N TRP A 269 13.41 -13.23 12.85
CA TRP A 269 13.98 -13.53 14.17
C TRP A 269 13.81 -12.38 15.15
N SER A 270 13.89 -11.14 14.69
CA SER A 270 13.58 -9.95 15.48
C SER A 270 12.12 -9.93 15.95
N GLY A 271 11.16 -10.18 15.06
CA GLY A 271 9.75 -10.25 15.41
C GLY A 271 9.43 -11.41 16.36
N ILE A 272 9.99 -12.59 16.14
CA ILE A 272 9.80 -13.75 17.02
C ILE A 272 10.35 -13.49 18.43
N LYS A 273 11.53 -12.86 18.55
CA LYS A 273 12.08 -12.46 19.87
C LYS A 273 11.18 -11.45 20.57
N PHE A 274 10.63 -10.48 19.83
CA PHE A 274 9.68 -9.51 20.36
C PHE A 274 8.42 -10.18 20.92
N TYR A 275 7.81 -11.10 20.17
CA TYR A 275 6.64 -11.85 20.64
C TYR A 275 6.96 -12.77 21.82
N ASN A 276 8.14 -13.40 21.86
CA ASN A 276 8.57 -14.19 23.01
C ASN A 276 8.67 -13.35 24.29
N LYS A 277 9.26 -12.15 24.20
CA LYS A 277 9.34 -11.23 25.35
C LYS A 277 7.94 -10.79 25.83
N LEU A 278 7.05 -10.41 24.91
CA LEU A 278 5.66 -10.09 25.25
C LEU A 278 4.93 -11.26 25.93
N TYR A 279 5.15 -12.49 25.46
CA TYR A 279 4.56 -13.68 26.06
C TYR A 279 5.09 -13.92 27.49
N ARG A 280 6.41 -13.84 27.70
CA ARG A 280 7.05 -14.04 29.01
C ARG A 280 6.62 -12.99 30.04
N GLU A 281 6.33 -11.77 29.60
CA GLU A 281 5.81 -10.68 30.44
C GLU A 281 4.28 -10.74 30.65
N GLY A 282 3.57 -11.71 30.04
CA GLY A 282 2.11 -11.84 30.17
C GLY A 282 1.34 -10.71 29.49
N LEU A 283 1.93 -10.11 28.45
CA LEU A 283 1.40 -8.97 27.71
C LEU A 283 0.77 -9.40 26.38
N LEU A 284 1.24 -10.48 25.77
CA LEU A 284 0.68 -11.01 24.54
C LEU A 284 -0.70 -11.65 24.79
N ASP A 285 -1.64 -11.41 23.89
CA ASP A 285 -2.94 -12.08 23.92
C ASP A 285 -2.75 -13.62 23.86
N PRO A 286 -3.36 -14.39 24.78
CA PRO A 286 -3.24 -15.85 24.79
C PRO A 286 -3.79 -16.52 23.51
N ASP A 287 -4.69 -15.86 22.79
CA ASP A 287 -5.26 -16.35 21.53
C ASP A 287 -4.36 -16.02 20.31
N CYS A 288 -3.15 -15.48 20.50
CA CYS A 288 -2.29 -15.00 19.42
C CYS A 288 -1.98 -16.02 18.32
N PHE A 289 -2.04 -17.33 18.59
CA PHE A 289 -1.78 -18.39 17.60
C PHE A 289 -3.01 -18.77 16.75
N ILE A 290 -4.20 -18.28 17.12
CA ILE A 290 -5.45 -18.56 16.39
C ILE A 290 -6.19 -17.30 15.95
N THR A 291 -5.77 -16.13 16.46
CA THR A 291 -6.31 -14.82 16.10
C THR A 291 -6.18 -14.60 14.59
N LYS A 292 -7.26 -14.16 13.95
CA LYS A 292 -7.29 -13.68 12.57
C LYS A 292 -7.34 -12.15 12.53
N SER A 293 -7.13 -11.58 11.35
CA SER A 293 -7.14 -10.12 11.14
C SER A 293 -8.46 -9.47 11.56
N GLU A 294 -9.60 -10.15 11.33
CA GLU A 294 -10.92 -9.68 11.79
C GLU A 294 -11.07 -9.72 13.32
N ASP A 295 -10.63 -10.80 13.98
CA ASP A 295 -10.65 -10.92 15.44
C ASP A 295 -9.79 -9.82 16.11
N LEU A 296 -8.65 -9.51 15.46
CA LEU A 296 -7.73 -8.47 15.90
C LEU A 296 -8.40 -7.08 15.82
N LYS A 297 -9.05 -6.76 14.70
CA LYS A 297 -9.83 -5.52 14.54
C LYS A 297 -10.96 -5.42 15.58
N GLU A 298 -11.72 -6.50 15.80
CA GLU A 298 -12.81 -6.52 16.78
C GLU A 298 -12.31 -6.27 18.21
N LYS A 299 -11.15 -6.82 18.60
CA LYS A 299 -10.54 -6.57 19.91
C LYS A 299 -10.00 -5.14 20.04
N TYR A 300 -9.45 -4.55 18.97
CA TYR A 300 -9.10 -3.12 18.95
C TYR A 300 -10.33 -2.23 19.11
N ASP A 301 -11.42 -2.52 18.40
CA ASP A 301 -12.70 -1.78 18.45
C ASP A 301 -13.30 -1.74 19.85
N LYS A 302 -13.08 -2.81 20.62
CA LYS A 302 -13.52 -2.91 22.02
C LYS A 302 -12.52 -2.34 23.03
N GLY A 303 -11.39 -1.80 22.58
CA GLY A 303 -10.35 -1.25 23.45
C GLY A 303 -9.58 -2.31 24.25
N GLN A 304 -9.56 -3.58 23.81
CA GLN A 304 -8.90 -4.68 24.53
C GLN A 304 -7.38 -4.74 24.31
N TYR A 305 -6.83 -3.93 23.41
CA TYR A 305 -5.40 -3.80 23.20
C TYR A 305 -4.89 -2.44 23.66
N LEU A 306 -3.61 -2.37 24.01
CA LEU A 306 -2.96 -1.16 24.52
C LEU A 306 -2.01 -0.53 23.50
N GLY A 307 -1.54 -1.32 22.54
CA GLY A 307 -0.61 -0.87 21.51
C GLY A 307 -0.58 -1.81 20.32
N GLY A 308 0.36 -1.58 19.42
CA GLY A 308 0.62 -2.39 18.24
C GLY A 308 1.79 -1.82 17.43
N SER A 309 1.97 -2.31 16.20
CA SER A 309 3.08 -1.91 15.32
C SER A 309 2.65 -1.22 14.03
N VAL A 310 1.35 -1.24 13.68
CA VAL A 310 0.80 -0.65 12.44
C VAL A 310 -0.62 -0.12 12.61
N ASN A 311 -0.93 1.01 11.97
CA ASN A 311 -2.18 1.75 12.19
C ASN A 311 -3.43 1.18 11.48
N TRP A 312 -3.25 0.35 10.45
CA TRP A 312 -4.36 -0.18 9.63
C TRP A 312 -5.17 -1.31 10.31
N TYR A 313 -4.80 -1.71 11.52
CA TYR A 313 -5.50 -2.75 12.29
C TYR A 313 -6.37 -2.22 13.44
N TYR A 314 -6.31 -0.93 13.78
CA TYR A 314 -7.00 -0.36 14.96
C TYR A 314 -8.50 -0.17 14.77
N GLY A 315 -9.03 -0.69 13.66
CA GLY A 315 -10.44 -0.75 13.36
C GLY A 315 -11.10 0.63 13.41
N THR A 316 -12.27 0.68 14.02
CA THR A 316 -13.11 1.86 14.21
C THR A 316 -12.91 2.53 15.57
N TYR A 317 -12.05 2.01 16.47
CA TYR A 317 -11.91 2.52 17.84
C TYR A 317 -11.74 4.04 17.91
N ASN A 318 -10.71 4.60 17.25
CA ASN A 318 -10.45 6.04 17.27
C ASN A 318 -11.65 6.84 16.72
N GLY A 319 -12.27 6.36 15.63
CA GLY A 319 -13.44 6.99 15.04
C GLY A 319 -14.64 6.99 15.99
N ASN A 320 -14.89 5.88 16.69
CA ASN A 320 -15.96 5.76 17.67
C ASN A 320 -15.73 6.71 18.86
N GLN A 321 -14.50 6.79 19.37
CA GLN A 321 -14.16 7.72 20.45
C GLN A 321 -14.33 9.18 20.03
N ARG A 322 -13.92 9.55 18.80
CA ARG A 322 -14.13 10.90 18.26
C ARG A 322 -15.59 11.25 18.00
N ALA A 323 -16.41 10.26 17.63
CA ALA A 323 -17.85 10.46 17.45
C ALA A 323 -18.56 10.73 18.79
N GLU A 324 -18.07 10.16 19.89
CA GLU A 324 -18.55 10.45 21.25
C GLU A 324 -18.03 11.79 21.77
N ASP A 325 -16.74 12.08 21.56
CA ASP A 325 -16.07 13.32 21.96
C ASP A 325 -14.97 13.71 20.96
N PRO A 326 -15.15 14.79 20.15
CA PRO A 326 -14.17 15.18 19.15
C PRO A 326 -12.84 15.70 19.73
N GLU A 327 -12.79 16.02 21.03
CA GLU A 327 -11.56 16.42 21.74
C GLU A 327 -10.99 15.27 22.61
N THR A 328 -11.39 14.03 22.33
CA THR A 328 -10.93 12.86 23.07
C THR A 328 -9.41 12.64 22.95
N LEU A 329 -8.81 12.15 24.03
CA LEU A 329 -7.45 11.60 24.03
C LEU A 329 -7.43 10.07 23.92
N LYS A 330 -8.62 9.42 23.92
CA LYS A 330 -8.76 7.96 23.81
C LYS A 330 -8.58 7.53 22.36
N GLU A 331 -7.35 7.59 21.88
CA GLU A 331 -6.98 7.15 20.54
C GLU A 331 -5.72 6.28 20.61
N TYR A 332 -5.64 5.31 19.71
CA TYR A 332 -4.37 4.71 19.34
C TYR A 332 -3.61 5.70 18.46
N VAL A 333 -2.39 6.06 18.86
CA VAL A 333 -1.51 6.94 18.09
C VAL A 333 -0.20 6.23 17.78
N THR A 334 0.35 6.46 16.60
CA THR A 334 1.72 6.07 16.28
C THR A 334 2.67 7.06 16.94
N LEU A 335 3.54 6.57 17.83
CA LEU A 335 4.56 7.42 18.44
C LEU A 335 5.55 7.91 17.38
N PRO A 336 6.17 9.08 17.58
CA PRO A 336 7.16 9.63 16.66
C PRO A 336 8.27 8.61 16.41
N SER A 337 8.37 8.14 15.17
CA SER A 337 9.21 6.98 14.92
C SER A 337 10.66 7.34 14.70
N TYR A 338 11.51 6.42 15.13
CA TYR A 338 12.93 6.41 14.89
C TYR A 338 13.32 5.63 13.65
N LEU A 339 12.43 4.76 13.18
CA LEU A 339 12.58 3.84 12.06
C LEU A 339 11.20 3.71 11.40
N GLY A 340 11.09 3.84 10.08
CA GLY A 340 9.76 3.69 9.49
C GLY A 340 9.75 3.63 7.98
N TRP A 341 8.61 3.15 7.50
CA TRP A 341 8.29 3.13 6.08
C TRP A 341 7.98 4.55 5.60
N GLY A 342 8.81 5.06 4.71
CA GLY A 342 8.58 6.32 4.00
C GLY A 342 9.35 6.32 2.69
N ASN A 343 8.88 7.11 1.73
CA ASN A 343 9.57 7.37 0.46
C ASN A 343 9.90 6.14 -0.41
N GLU A 344 9.16 5.04 -0.29
CA GLU A 344 9.40 3.88 -1.16
C GLU A 344 9.22 4.24 -2.64
N LYS A 345 10.20 3.88 -3.46
CA LYS A 345 10.17 4.15 -4.91
C LYS A 345 9.49 3.02 -5.66
N ASN A 346 8.19 3.15 -5.86
CA ASN A 346 7.36 2.20 -6.60
C ASN A 346 7.49 2.43 -8.12
N LEU A 347 8.69 2.36 -8.68
CA LEU A 347 8.93 2.64 -10.11
C LEU A 347 8.09 1.76 -11.05
N GLY A 348 7.90 0.50 -10.67
CA GLY A 348 7.04 -0.44 -11.39
C GLY A 348 5.61 -0.53 -10.86
N GLY A 349 5.23 0.32 -9.89
CA GLY A 349 3.99 0.20 -9.12
C GLY A 349 4.04 -0.89 -8.05
N TRP A 350 2.90 -1.18 -7.42
CA TRP A 350 2.80 -2.21 -6.38
C TRP A 350 2.94 -3.62 -6.94
N PHE A 351 3.94 -4.35 -6.43
CA PHE A 351 4.13 -5.77 -6.68
C PHE A 351 2.90 -6.60 -6.27
N GLY A 352 2.58 -7.66 -7.02
CA GLY A 352 1.45 -8.55 -6.75
C GLY A 352 0.07 -8.00 -7.15
N LYS A 353 -0.03 -6.80 -7.72
CA LYS A 353 -1.30 -6.20 -8.19
C LYS A 353 -1.27 -5.88 -9.69
N TYR A 354 -1.50 -6.89 -10.52
CA TYR A 354 -1.50 -6.75 -11.98
C TYR A 354 -2.91 -6.72 -12.53
N PHE A 355 -3.29 -5.61 -13.16
CA PHE A 355 -4.61 -5.41 -13.75
C PHE A 355 -4.57 -5.65 -15.25
N PHE A 356 -5.53 -6.40 -15.79
CA PHE A 356 -5.72 -6.56 -17.23
C PHE A 356 -7.20 -6.44 -17.61
N VAL A 357 -7.48 -6.10 -18.87
CA VAL A 357 -8.84 -6.16 -19.45
C VAL A 357 -9.06 -7.54 -20.05
N SER A 358 -10.14 -8.20 -19.64
CA SER A 358 -10.50 -9.53 -20.11
C SER A 358 -10.83 -9.52 -21.60
N SER A 359 -10.21 -10.41 -22.36
CA SER A 359 -10.54 -10.67 -23.75
C SER A 359 -11.94 -11.29 -23.95
N HIS A 360 -12.59 -11.69 -22.86
CA HIS A 360 -13.94 -12.25 -22.83
C HIS A 360 -15.01 -11.21 -22.51
N SER A 361 -14.62 -9.99 -22.13
CA SER A 361 -15.57 -8.90 -21.88
C SER A 361 -16.37 -8.60 -23.14
N GLU A 362 -17.68 -8.39 -23.00
CA GLU A 362 -18.52 -7.86 -24.08
C GLU A 362 -18.28 -6.36 -24.30
N ASN A 363 -17.60 -5.70 -23.35
CA ASN A 363 -17.39 -4.25 -23.26
C ASN A 363 -15.91 -3.85 -23.29
N VAL A 364 -15.06 -4.56 -24.05
CA VAL A 364 -13.59 -4.38 -24.04
C VAL A 364 -13.16 -2.92 -24.17
N GLU A 365 -13.67 -2.16 -25.14
CA GLU A 365 -13.27 -0.76 -25.33
C GLU A 365 -13.62 0.10 -24.10
N ARG A 366 -14.80 -0.09 -23.49
CA ARG A 366 -15.22 0.62 -22.27
C ARG A 366 -14.36 0.22 -21.07
N ALA A 367 -14.03 -1.07 -20.94
CA ALA A 367 -13.15 -1.58 -19.90
C ALA A 367 -11.72 -1.05 -20.04
N VAL A 368 -11.19 -0.90 -21.26
CA VAL A 368 -9.89 -0.26 -21.52
C VAL A 368 -9.92 1.22 -21.15
N MET A 369 -10.97 1.98 -21.52
CA MET A 369 -11.12 3.39 -21.13
C MET A 369 -11.15 3.56 -19.62
N ILE A 370 -11.87 2.68 -18.91
CA ILE A 370 -11.92 2.72 -17.44
C ILE A 370 -10.57 2.34 -16.84
N LEU A 371 -9.91 1.27 -17.32
CA LEU A 371 -8.58 0.93 -16.83
C LEU A 371 -7.59 2.08 -17.08
N ASP A 372 -7.68 2.76 -18.22
CA ASP A 372 -6.87 3.94 -18.51
C ASP A 372 -7.18 5.11 -17.57
N TYR A 373 -8.46 5.37 -17.30
CA TYR A 373 -8.86 6.42 -16.36
C TYR A 373 -8.35 6.16 -14.95
N LEU A 374 -8.39 4.92 -14.48
CA LEU A 374 -7.79 4.53 -13.20
C LEU A 374 -6.28 4.81 -13.14
N GLN A 375 -5.62 4.91 -14.30
CA GLN A 375 -4.19 5.23 -14.44
C GLN A 375 -3.92 6.73 -14.68
N SER A 376 -4.95 7.58 -14.62
CA SER A 376 -4.84 9.01 -14.87
C SER A 376 -4.52 9.81 -13.60
N GLU A 377 -3.89 10.97 -13.80
CA GLU A 377 -3.72 11.98 -12.74
C GLU A 377 -5.06 12.41 -12.13
N GLU A 378 -6.10 12.57 -12.95
CA GLU A 378 -7.43 12.99 -12.50
C GLU A 378 -8.03 12.00 -11.50
N PHE A 379 -8.06 10.70 -11.85
CA PHE A 379 -8.59 9.69 -10.93
C PHE A 379 -7.74 9.59 -9.67
N SER A 380 -6.43 9.70 -9.80
CA SER A 380 -5.50 9.66 -8.67
C SER A 380 -5.75 10.82 -7.69
N ARG A 381 -5.97 12.04 -8.22
CA ARG A 381 -6.40 13.21 -7.45
C ARG A 381 -7.77 12.99 -6.79
N ASP A 382 -8.75 12.50 -7.55
CA ASP A 382 -10.12 12.30 -7.05
C ASP A 382 -10.15 11.31 -5.88
N ILE A 383 -9.43 10.19 -5.99
CA ILE A 383 -9.46 9.15 -4.96
C ILE A 383 -8.68 9.57 -3.70
N ASP A 384 -7.59 10.31 -3.82
CA ASP A 384 -6.75 10.65 -2.66
C ASP A 384 -7.13 12.01 -2.03
N SER A 385 -7.60 12.98 -2.82
CA SER A 385 -7.94 14.34 -2.36
C SER A 385 -9.42 14.70 -2.50
N GLY A 386 -10.21 13.85 -3.17
CA GLY A 386 -11.62 14.07 -3.43
C GLY A 386 -11.90 14.72 -4.79
N VAL A 387 -13.14 14.57 -5.25
CA VAL A 387 -13.63 15.21 -6.49
C VAL A 387 -13.62 16.74 -6.38
N GLU A 388 -13.74 17.44 -7.51
CA GLU A 388 -13.74 18.91 -7.56
C GLU A 388 -14.72 19.52 -6.53
N GLY A 389 -14.27 20.55 -5.80
CA GLY A 389 -15.00 21.14 -4.68
C GLY A 389 -14.52 20.66 -3.30
N ARG A 390 -13.81 19.51 -3.24
CA ARG A 390 -13.09 19.06 -2.03
C ARG A 390 -11.77 19.79 -1.83
N TRP A 391 -11.18 20.26 -2.93
CA TRP A 391 -10.00 21.11 -2.98
C TRP A 391 -10.23 22.33 -3.88
N THR A 392 -9.37 23.34 -3.74
CA THR A 392 -9.41 24.59 -4.51
C THR A 392 -8.02 25.00 -4.93
N THR A 393 -7.92 25.80 -5.99
CA THR A 393 -6.67 26.41 -6.43
C THR A 393 -6.62 27.88 -6.05
N ASP A 394 -5.51 28.32 -5.46
CA ASP A 394 -5.32 29.73 -5.10
C ASP A 394 -4.92 30.62 -6.29
N ASP A 395 -4.76 31.93 -6.06
CA ASP A 395 -4.35 32.91 -7.10
C ASP A 395 -2.98 32.60 -7.73
N SER A 396 -2.15 31.78 -7.08
CA SER A 396 -0.83 31.36 -7.57
C SER A 396 -0.88 30.11 -8.44
N GLY A 397 -2.03 29.42 -8.47
CA GLY A 397 -2.19 28.15 -9.16
C GLY A 397 -1.93 26.92 -8.28
N LYS A 398 -1.65 27.09 -6.98
CA LYS A 398 -1.39 25.96 -6.07
C LYS A 398 -2.71 25.33 -5.60
N PRO A 399 -2.93 24.01 -5.77
CA PRO A 399 -4.07 23.32 -5.19
C PRO A 399 -3.92 23.16 -3.66
N SER A 400 -5.03 23.17 -2.93
CA SER A 400 -5.09 22.89 -1.49
C SER A 400 -6.46 22.35 -1.13
N LEU A 401 -6.53 21.47 -0.12
CA LEU A 401 -7.79 21.00 0.43
C LEU A 401 -8.61 22.16 1.01
N THR A 402 -9.93 22.03 0.92
CA THR A 402 -10.84 22.99 1.58
C THR A 402 -10.90 22.73 3.07
N ALA A 403 -11.14 23.78 3.86
CA ALA A 403 -11.34 23.64 5.31
C ALA A 403 -12.51 22.70 5.66
N ASP A 404 -13.55 22.65 4.82
CA ASP A 404 -14.66 21.70 5.00
C ASP A 404 -14.20 20.24 4.82
N THR A 405 -13.33 19.98 3.84
CA THR A 405 -12.78 18.64 3.59
C THR A 405 -11.85 18.17 4.71
N VAL A 406 -11.01 19.08 5.21
CA VAL A 406 -10.21 18.82 6.43
C VAL A 406 -11.14 18.47 7.60
N ALA A 407 -12.17 19.28 7.84
CA ALA A 407 -13.12 19.05 8.92
C ALA A 407 -13.87 17.71 8.80
N MET A 408 -14.25 17.27 7.60
CA MET A 408 -14.89 15.95 7.41
C MET A 408 -14.04 14.79 7.92
N LYS A 409 -12.71 14.85 7.74
CA LYS A 409 -11.79 13.80 8.18
C LYS A 409 -11.60 13.83 9.71
N THR A 410 -11.45 15.03 10.27
CA THR A 410 -11.08 15.21 11.68
C THR A 410 -12.27 15.20 12.64
N ASP A 411 -13.46 15.59 12.17
CA ASP A 411 -14.70 15.58 12.95
C ASP A 411 -15.40 14.21 12.83
N GLY A 412 -15.31 13.40 13.89
CA GLY A 412 -15.92 12.06 13.93
C GLY A 412 -17.43 12.03 13.70
N SER A 413 -18.14 13.15 13.92
CA SER A 413 -19.58 13.24 13.65
C SER A 413 -19.93 13.25 12.16
N ARG A 414 -18.93 13.47 11.30
CA ARG A 414 -19.05 13.51 9.83
C ARG A 414 -18.51 12.27 9.13
N LEU A 415 -18.31 11.16 9.85
CA LEU A 415 -17.75 9.93 9.30
C LEU A 415 -18.53 9.39 8.08
N ASP A 416 -19.86 9.50 8.10
CA ASP A 416 -20.69 9.05 6.97
C ASP A 416 -20.49 9.93 5.72
N GLU A 417 -20.30 11.24 5.90
CA GLU A 417 -19.95 12.17 4.80
C GLU A 417 -18.55 11.84 4.25
N TRP A 418 -17.58 11.57 5.14
CA TRP A 418 -16.23 11.15 4.74
C TRP A 418 -16.27 9.86 3.91
N LYS A 419 -16.98 8.83 4.36
CA LYS A 419 -17.14 7.58 3.60
C LYS A 419 -17.84 7.80 2.26
N ALA A 420 -18.89 8.62 2.22
CA ALA A 420 -19.63 8.93 0.99
C ALA A 420 -18.79 9.73 -0.02
N SER A 421 -17.78 10.49 0.43
CA SER A 421 -16.85 11.19 -0.46
C SER A 421 -15.97 10.25 -1.29
N GLY A 422 -15.73 9.02 -0.80
CA GLY A 422 -14.83 8.06 -1.44
C GLY A 422 -13.34 8.36 -1.24
N ILE A 423 -12.97 9.44 -0.56
CA ILE A 423 -11.56 9.79 -0.33
C ILE A 423 -10.85 8.69 0.45
N GLY A 424 -9.77 8.15 -0.12
CA GLY A 424 -8.98 7.08 0.46
C GLY A 424 -9.69 5.72 0.51
N GLU A 425 -10.75 5.51 -0.28
CA GLU A 425 -11.42 4.20 -0.35
C GLU A 425 -10.41 3.13 -0.81
N GLY A 426 -10.18 2.12 0.02
CA GLY A 426 -9.00 1.26 -0.08
C GLY A 426 -8.89 0.41 -1.35
N ASP A 427 -10.00 -0.07 -1.91
CA ASP A 427 -9.96 -0.87 -3.13
C ASP A 427 -9.66 0.00 -4.35
N LEU A 428 -10.35 1.15 -4.49
CA LEU A 428 -10.12 2.10 -5.57
C LEU A 428 -8.73 2.77 -5.47
N SER A 429 -8.31 3.13 -4.26
CA SER A 429 -6.97 3.65 -3.97
C SER A 429 -5.89 2.63 -4.36
N GLY A 430 -6.20 1.34 -4.23
CA GLY A 430 -5.35 0.23 -4.68
C GLY A 430 -5.34 -0.03 -6.19
N MET A 431 -6.10 0.72 -6.99
CA MET A 431 -6.13 0.65 -8.47
C MET A 431 -5.53 1.90 -9.13
N CYS A 432 -5.35 2.96 -8.34
CA CYS A 432 -4.83 4.24 -8.76
C CYS A 432 -3.45 4.11 -9.41
N GLY A 433 -3.25 4.68 -10.61
CA GLY A 433 -1.98 4.57 -11.33
C GLY A 433 -0.85 5.37 -10.70
N LEU A 434 -1.11 6.56 -10.16
CA LEU A 434 -0.06 7.43 -9.65
C LEU A 434 0.12 7.27 -8.13
N ASP A 435 1.37 7.28 -7.69
CA ASP A 435 1.71 7.34 -6.27
C ASP A 435 1.29 8.69 -5.63
N TYR A 436 1.00 8.65 -4.33
CA TYR A 436 0.56 9.80 -3.51
C TYR A 436 1.49 11.01 -3.61
N TYR A 437 2.80 10.75 -3.72
CA TYR A 437 3.85 11.78 -3.66
C TYR A 437 4.29 12.30 -5.02
N ASN A 438 3.71 11.80 -6.11
CA ASN A 438 3.96 12.36 -7.42
C ASN A 438 3.43 13.80 -7.47
N VAL A 439 4.14 14.68 -8.17
CA VAL A 439 3.67 16.04 -8.44
C VAL A 439 2.78 16.01 -9.69
N ALA A 440 1.53 16.45 -9.52
CA ALA A 440 0.55 16.59 -10.59
C ALA A 440 0.87 17.77 -11.51
N SER A 441 0.18 17.86 -12.65
CA SER A 441 0.37 18.90 -13.65
C SER A 441 0.07 20.32 -13.15
N ASP A 442 -0.72 20.46 -12.08
CA ASP A 442 -1.01 21.72 -11.38
C ASP A 442 0.08 22.15 -10.38
N GLY A 443 1.10 21.30 -10.17
CA GLY A 443 2.22 21.56 -9.27
C GLY A 443 1.99 21.16 -7.81
N GLY A 444 0.81 20.63 -7.45
CA GLY A 444 0.58 20.00 -6.14
C GLY A 444 0.89 18.50 -6.16
N LEU A 445 1.10 17.89 -5.00
CA LEU A 445 1.20 16.42 -4.88
C LEU A 445 -0.11 15.76 -5.29
N ILE A 446 -0.15 14.53 -5.79
CA ILE A 446 -1.39 13.77 -6.11
C ILE A 446 -2.32 13.64 -4.92
N ASP A 447 -1.75 13.45 -3.74
CA ASP A 447 -2.48 13.48 -2.48
C ASP A 447 -2.14 14.77 -1.72
N LEU A 448 -3.07 15.74 -1.75
CA LEU A 448 -2.91 17.04 -1.08
C LEU A 448 -2.85 16.92 0.45
N TRP A 449 -3.26 15.78 1.03
CA TRP A 449 -3.10 15.58 2.48
C TRP A 449 -1.63 15.51 2.90
N TYR A 450 -0.73 15.25 1.95
CA TYR A 450 0.71 15.24 2.19
C TYR A 450 1.39 16.58 1.91
N ASP A 451 0.68 17.59 1.42
CA ASP A 451 1.26 18.93 1.25
C ASP A 451 1.73 19.47 2.62
N GLU A 452 2.90 20.12 2.64
CA GLU A 452 3.56 20.55 3.89
C GLU A 452 2.67 21.48 4.74
N ASP A 453 1.87 22.32 4.11
CA ASP A 453 0.91 23.21 4.77
C ASP A 453 -0.34 22.50 5.29
N MET A 454 -0.64 21.28 4.84
CA MET A 454 -1.78 20.47 5.27
C MET A 454 -1.45 19.52 6.43
N LEU A 455 -0.17 19.23 6.68
CA LEU A 455 0.22 18.23 7.67
C LEU A 455 -0.32 18.55 9.08
N ASP A 456 -0.20 19.80 9.54
CA ASP A 456 -0.70 20.23 10.86
C ASP A 456 -2.23 20.20 10.95
N ASP A 457 -2.90 20.65 9.90
CA ASP A 457 -4.36 20.72 9.83
C ASP A 457 -5.01 19.33 9.78
N SER A 458 -4.28 18.33 9.29
CA SER A 458 -4.75 16.95 9.19
C SER A 458 -4.70 16.13 10.49
N MET A 459 -4.02 16.63 11.54
CA MET A 459 -3.87 15.93 12.81
C MET A 459 -5.17 15.86 13.62
N THR A 460 -5.42 14.73 14.27
CA THR A 460 -6.48 14.59 15.28
C THR A 460 -6.15 15.38 16.55
N TYR A 461 -7.14 15.54 17.44
CA TYR A 461 -6.92 16.22 18.72
C TYR A 461 -5.87 15.49 19.58
N ALA A 462 -5.93 14.16 19.64
CA ALA A 462 -4.96 13.34 20.36
C ALA A 462 -3.54 13.47 19.78
N GLU A 463 -3.39 13.54 18.45
CA GLU A 463 -2.11 13.75 17.79
C GLU A 463 -1.53 15.13 18.08
N LYS A 464 -2.35 16.19 18.05
CA LYS A 464 -1.94 17.56 18.44
C LYS A 464 -1.51 17.63 19.90
N ASP A 465 -2.24 16.95 20.79
CA ASP A 465 -1.88 16.85 22.21
C ASP A 465 -0.57 16.05 22.42
N MET A 466 -0.36 14.98 21.65
CA MET A 466 0.90 14.23 21.63
C MET A 466 2.06 15.12 21.19
N CYS A 467 1.92 15.84 20.08
CA CYS A 467 2.93 16.79 19.60
C CYS A 467 3.31 17.82 20.66
N SER A 468 2.30 18.48 21.26
CA SER A 468 2.48 19.43 22.35
C SER A 468 3.18 18.82 23.58
N THR A 469 2.78 17.60 23.97
CA THR A 469 3.33 16.90 25.14
C THR A 469 4.79 16.50 24.93
N LEU A 470 5.14 16.07 23.72
CA LEU A 470 6.49 15.61 23.37
C LEU A 470 7.40 16.75 22.87
N GLY A 471 6.86 17.95 22.64
CA GLY A 471 7.60 19.11 22.17
C GLY A 471 8.04 18.98 20.70
N ILE A 472 7.20 18.39 19.87
CA ILE A 472 7.39 18.24 18.42
C ILE A 472 6.24 18.91 17.66
N ASP A 473 6.46 19.22 16.38
CA ASP A 473 5.45 19.88 15.55
C ASP A 473 4.56 18.85 14.84
N ILE A 474 5.17 17.92 14.10
CA ILE A 474 4.52 16.82 13.39
C ILE A 474 5.05 15.47 13.92
N PRO A 475 4.24 14.40 14.04
CA PRO A 475 4.72 13.11 14.51
C PRO A 475 5.84 12.50 13.64
N SER A 476 5.67 12.54 12.32
CA SER A 476 6.61 11.96 11.33
C SER A 476 7.95 12.70 11.23
N ASP A 477 8.01 13.95 11.68
CA ASP A 477 9.18 14.83 11.60
C ASP A 477 10.42 14.26 12.29
N THR A 478 10.20 13.41 13.30
CA THR A 478 11.27 12.71 14.01
C THR A 478 12.03 11.77 13.08
N LEU A 479 11.34 11.00 12.25
CA LEU A 479 11.96 10.12 11.26
C LEU A 479 12.66 10.96 10.18
N LYS A 480 11.95 11.95 9.61
CA LYS A 480 12.49 12.88 8.61
C LYS A 480 13.83 13.48 9.04
N LYS A 481 13.87 14.12 10.21
CA LYS A 481 15.09 14.76 10.76
C LYS A 481 16.23 13.77 10.95
N ARG A 482 15.94 12.52 11.32
CA ARG A 482 16.96 11.48 11.52
C ARG A 482 17.53 10.94 10.21
N VAL A 483 16.68 10.77 9.20
CA VAL A 483 17.11 10.41 7.84
C VAL A 483 17.98 11.52 7.26
N GLU A 484 17.55 12.79 7.35
CA GLU A 484 18.34 13.95 6.93
C GLU A 484 19.68 14.07 7.66
N ALA A 485 19.73 13.66 8.94
CA ALA A 485 20.95 13.61 9.73
C ALA A 485 21.84 12.38 9.46
N GLY A 486 21.40 11.42 8.66
CA GLY A 486 22.11 10.15 8.40
C GLY A 486 22.18 9.21 9.61
N THR A 487 21.22 9.35 10.53
CA THR A 487 21.12 8.54 11.77
C THR A 487 19.97 7.53 11.73
N SER A 488 19.16 7.56 10.68
CA SER A 488 18.13 6.59 10.35
C SER A 488 18.02 6.45 8.82
N ILE A 489 17.19 5.53 8.37
CA ILE A 489 16.94 5.22 6.96
C ILE A 489 15.42 5.21 6.69
N ASP A 490 15.07 5.50 5.45
CA ASP A 490 13.73 5.27 4.88
C ASP A 490 13.86 4.35 3.67
N LEU A 491 12.76 4.10 2.95
CA LEU A 491 12.74 3.18 1.82
C LEU A 491 13.14 3.86 0.48
N GLY A 492 13.56 5.13 0.49
CA GLY A 492 13.88 5.88 -0.73
C GLY A 492 15.13 5.43 -1.48
N THR A 493 15.92 4.53 -0.88
CA THR A 493 17.06 3.86 -1.54
C THR A 493 16.74 2.45 -2.02
N GLY A 494 15.60 1.89 -1.58
CA GLY A 494 15.11 0.60 -2.02
C GLY A 494 14.62 0.67 -3.45
N ILE A 495 14.91 -0.38 -4.22
CA ILE A 495 14.42 -0.56 -5.59
C ILE A 495 13.43 -1.72 -5.57
N ASN A 496 12.15 -1.42 -5.32
CA ASN A 496 11.10 -2.45 -5.25
C ASN A 496 10.97 -3.21 -6.60
N ALA A 497 11.18 -2.52 -7.72
CA ALA A 497 11.10 -3.10 -9.06
C ALA A 497 12.02 -4.33 -9.30
N ILE A 498 13.04 -4.56 -8.47
CA ILE A 498 13.85 -5.80 -8.52
C ILE A 498 12.96 -7.03 -8.34
N GLN A 499 11.98 -6.98 -7.42
CA GLN A 499 11.05 -8.07 -7.17
C GLN A 499 10.22 -8.40 -8.42
N MET A 500 9.84 -7.37 -9.18
CA MET A 500 9.07 -7.52 -10.41
C MET A 500 9.90 -8.12 -11.55
N GLY A 501 11.23 -8.01 -11.50
CA GLY A 501 12.16 -8.59 -12.47
C GLY A 501 12.51 -10.06 -12.21
N LEU A 502 11.95 -10.67 -11.16
CA LEU A 502 12.21 -12.07 -10.84
C LEU A 502 11.59 -13.03 -11.87
N PRO A 503 12.30 -14.10 -12.25
CA PRO A 503 11.76 -15.14 -13.11
C PRO A 503 10.71 -15.97 -12.38
N THR A 504 9.89 -16.72 -13.13
CA THR A 504 8.97 -17.70 -12.54
C THR A 504 9.73 -18.72 -11.69
N THR A 505 9.34 -18.85 -10.43
CA THR A 505 9.93 -19.80 -9.49
C THR A 505 9.72 -21.25 -9.95
N PRO A 506 10.79 -22.05 -10.10
CA PRO A 506 10.68 -23.46 -10.46
C PRO A 506 9.86 -24.26 -9.44
N LYS A 507 9.09 -25.25 -9.91
CA LYS A 507 8.21 -26.06 -9.05
C LYS A 507 8.93 -26.76 -7.88
N ASN A 508 10.20 -27.13 -8.03
CA ASN A 508 10.97 -27.70 -6.92
C ASN A 508 11.23 -26.66 -5.83
N ILE A 509 11.58 -25.42 -6.21
CA ILE A 509 11.83 -24.32 -5.28
C ILE A 509 10.52 -23.90 -4.59
N VAL A 510 9.42 -23.74 -5.35
CA VAL A 510 8.09 -23.48 -4.76
C VAL A 510 7.74 -24.51 -3.67
N ARG A 511 8.00 -25.79 -3.94
CA ARG A 511 7.74 -26.86 -2.95
C ARG A 511 8.65 -26.77 -1.73
N ILE A 512 9.93 -26.42 -1.92
CA ILE A 512 10.88 -26.23 -0.80
C ILE A 512 10.42 -25.06 0.06
N ASP A 513 10.08 -23.94 -0.57
CA ASP A 513 9.64 -22.72 0.09
C ASP A 513 8.37 -22.93 0.91
N SER A 514 7.33 -23.53 0.31
CA SER A 514 6.09 -23.85 1.03
C SER A 514 6.35 -24.81 2.21
N ASN A 515 7.24 -25.80 2.06
CA ASN A 515 7.58 -26.69 3.16
C ASN A 515 8.34 -25.97 4.27
N CYS A 516 9.26 -25.06 3.92
CA CYS A 516 9.97 -24.23 4.89
C CYS A 516 9.02 -23.30 5.66
N GLU A 517 8.06 -22.70 4.97
CA GLU A 517 7.00 -21.88 5.57
C GLU A 517 6.13 -22.71 6.54
N GLU A 518 5.63 -23.88 6.12
CA GLU A 518 4.81 -24.76 6.97
C GLU A 518 5.55 -25.27 8.22
N ILE A 519 6.82 -25.65 8.07
CA ILE A 519 7.70 -26.05 9.18
C ILE A 519 7.87 -24.88 10.16
N THR A 520 8.14 -23.68 9.63
CA THR A 520 8.31 -22.47 10.44
C THR A 520 7.03 -22.13 11.19
N MET A 521 5.88 -22.09 10.50
CA MET A 521 4.58 -21.85 11.13
C MET A 521 4.30 -22.83 12.29
N SER A 522 4.66 -24.10 12.11
CA SER A 522 4.49 -25.13 13.14
C SER A 522 5.41 -24.94 14.34
N ALA A 523 6.58 -24.30 14.17
CA ALA A 523 7.55 -24.04 15.23
C ALA A 523 7.23 -22.76 16.04
N ILE A 524 6.45 -21.83 15.49
CA ILE A 524 6.13 -20.53 16.11
C ILE A 524 5.66 -20.67 17.57
N PRO A 525 4.71 -21.56 17.94
CA PRO A 525 4.30 -21.68 19.33
C PRO A 525 5.45 -22.04 20.27
N SER A 526 6.36 -22.93 19.87
CA SER A 526 7.51 -23.30 20.69
C SER A 526 8.51 -22.16 20.85
N LEU A 527 8.69 -21.34 19.80
CA LEU A 527 9.54 -20.15 19.84
C LEU A 527 8.95 -19.05 20.73
N VAL A 528 7.69 -18.68 20.48
CA VAL A 528 7.02 -17.61 21.23
C VAL A 528 6.80 -18.00 22.69
N GLN A 529 6.50 -19.26 22.99
CA GLN A 529 6.22 -19.70 24.36
C GLN A 529 7.46 -20.14 25.16
N ALA A 530 8.66 -20.12 24.57
CA ALA A 530 9.90 -20.48 25.27
C ALA A 530 10.06 -19.68 26.58
N ALA A 531 10.27 -20.36 27.70
CA ALA A 531 10.28 -19.74 29.03
C ALA A 531 11.64 -19.13 29.40
N SER A 532 12.68 -19.47 28.64
CA SER A 532 14.06 -19.05 28.85
C SER A 532 14.80 -18.89 27.52
N ASP A 533 15.91 -18.17 27.56
CA ASP A 533 16.76 -17.96 26.38
C ASP A 533 17.35 -19.32 25.93
N GLU A 534 17.68 -20.22 26.87
CA GLU A 534 18.13 -21.56 26.53
C GLU A 534 17.07 -22.39 25.78
N GLU A 535 15.80 -22.29 26.17
CA GLU A 535 14.70 -22.96 25.47
C GLU A 535 14.46 -22.35 24.08
N PHE A 536 14.56 -21.01 23.98
CA PHE A 536 14.41 -20.29 22.72
C PHE A 536 15.50 -20.68 21.72
N GLU A 537 16.77 -20.65 22.14
CA GLU A 537 17.90 -21.03 21.29
C GLU A 537 17.85 -22.50 20.88
N ALA A 538 17.36 -23.39 21.75
CA ALA A 538 17.13 -24.79 21.40
C ALA A 538 16.04 -24.95 20.32
N ALA A 539 14.92 -24.22 20.44
CA ALA A 539 13.85 -24.22 19.45
C ALA A 539 14.29 -23.59 18.12
N LYS A 540 15.08 -22.51 18.15
CA LYS A 540 15.70 -21.92 16.96
C LYS A 540 16.62 -22.91 16.25
N ALA A 541 17.52 -23.55 16.99
CA ALA A 541 18.45 -24.53 16.42
C ALA A 541 17.73 -25.73 15.78
N ASP A 542 16.65 -26.20 16.42
CA ASP A 542 15.80 -27.26 15.88
C ASP A 542 15.10 -26.84 14.58
N LEU A 543 14.52 -25.63 14.54
CA LEU A 543 13.92 -25.08 13.33
C LEU A 543 14.94 -24.97 12.18
N ILE A 544 16.11 -24.38 12.42
CA ILE A 544 17.16 -24.24 11.40
C ILE A 544 17.58 -25.61 10.85
N ALA A 545 17.71 -26.63 11.69
CA ALA A 545 18.00 -27.99 11.25
C ALA A 545 16.88 -28.58 10.38
N GLN A 546 15.61 -28.37 10.75
CA GLN A 546 14.47 -28.82 9.95
C GLN A 546 14.37 -28.10 8.60
N LEU A 547 14.65 -26.79 8.56
CA LEU A 547 14.71 -26.00 7.32
C LEU A 547 15.84 -26.50 6.40
N LYS A 548 17.01 -26.80 6.96
CA LYS A 548 18.12 -27.42 6.22
C LYS A 548 17.69 -28.74 5.59
N ASP A 549 17.07 -29.63 6.37
CA ASP A 549 16.59 -30.93 5.90
C ASP A 549 15.46 -30.80 4.86
N ALA A 550 14.69 -29.71 4.91
CA ALA A 550 13.66 -29.36 3.93
C ALA A 550 14.21 -28.82 2.59
N GLY A 551 15.51 -28.53 2.53
CA GLY A 551 16.19 -28.04 1.32
C GLY A 551 16.40 -26.52 1.28
N ALA A 552 16.36 -25.83 2.42
CA ALA A 552 16.54 -24.37 2.47
C ALA A 552 17.81 -23.89 1.75
N GLU A 553 18.93 -24.62 1.81
CA GLU A 553 20.16 -24.26 1.09
C GLU A 553 19.98 -24.20 -0.44
N GLU A 554 19.18 -25.12 -1.02
CA GLU A 554 18.85 -25.12 -2.45
C GLU A 554 17.96 -23.94 -2.82
N SER A 555 17.00 -23.60 -1.95
CA SER A 555 16.17 -22.40 -2.11
C SER A 555 17.02 -21.13 -2.08
N VAL A 556 17.89 -20.98 -1.07
CA VAL A 556 18.75 -19.80 -0.93
C VAL A 556 19.65 -19.62 -2.14
N GLU A 557 20.29 -20.69 -2.62
CA GLU A 557 21.13 -20.63 -3.82
C GLU A 557 20.33 -20.15 -5.05
N TRP A 558 19.12 -20.67 -5.26
CA TRP A 558 18.30 -20.27 -6.40
C TRP A 558 17.88 -18.80 -6.31
N TRP A 559 17.32 -18.39 -5.16
CA TRP A 559 16.81 -17.05 -4.94
C TRP A 559 17.90 -15.99 -5.01
N SER A 560 19.08 -16.23 -4.41
CA SER A 560 20.21 -15.30 -4.50
C SER A 560 20.69 -15.09 -5.95
N ASN A 561 20.74 -16.16 -6.76
CA ASN A 561 21.13 -16.05 -8.16
C ASN A 561 20.07 -15.29 -9.00
N ALA A 562 18.80 -15.64 -8.82
CA ALA A 562 17.68 -14.98 -9.52
C ALA A 562 17.61 -13.48 -9.16
N TRP A 563 17.81 -13.14 -7.89
CA TRP A 563 17.85 -11.76 -7.43
C TRP A 563 19.00 -10.97 -8.02
N ALA A 564 20.21 -11.53 -8.05
CA ALA A 564 21.38 -10.85 -8.61
C ALA A 564 21.20 -10.52 -10.10
N GLU A 565 20.57 -11.42 -10.87
CA GLU A 565 20.23 -11.21 -12.29
C GLU A 565 19.16 -10.13 -12.45
N ALA A 566 18.06 -10.22 -11.68
CA ALA A 566 17.00 -9.23 -11.69
C ALA A 566 17.52 -7.83 -11.32
N LYS A 567 18.27 -7.73 -10.22
CA LYS A 567 18.88 -6.49 -9.75
C LYS A 567 19.76 -5.85 -10.82
N THR A 568 20.66 -6.62 -11.43
CA THR A 568 21.54 -6.11 -12.49
C THR A 568 20.74 -5.52 -13.64
N THR A 569 19.68 -6.22 -14.07
CA THR A 569 18.86 -5.78 -15.21
C THR A 569 18.04 -4.53 -14.87
N ILE A 570 17.41 -4.48 -13.69
CA ILE A 570 16.63 -3.32 -13.25
C ILE A 570 17.51 -2.09 -13.02
N GLU A 571 18.71 -2.26 -12.47
CA GLU A 571 19.70 -1.17 -12.35
C GLU A 571 20.23 -0.68 -13.70
N GLU A 572 20.12 -1.47 -14.77
CA GLU A 572 20.40 -1.03 -16.13
C GLU A 572 19.20 -0.32 -16.77
N MET A 573 17.97 -0.75 -16.49
CA MET A 573 16.74 -0.10 -16.97
C MET A 573 16.48 1.29 -16.35
N THR A 574 17.06 1.55 -15.19
CA THR A 574 16.92 2.82 -14.44
C THR A 574 18.00 3.87 -14.77
N LYS A 575 18.96 3.54 -15.64
CA LYS A 575 20.02 4.44 -16.13
C LYS A 575 19.68 5.03 -17.49
#